data_AF-A0A3E0WZU3-F1
#
_entry.id   AF-A0A3E0WZU3-F1
#
_cell.length_a   1.000
_cell.length_b   1.000
_cell.length_c   1.000
_cell.angle_alpha   90.00
_cell.angle_beta   90.00
_cell.angle_gamma   90.00
#
_symmetry.space_group_name_H-M   'P 1'
#
loop_
_entity.id
_entity.type
_entity.pdbx_description
1 polymer ?
#
loop_
_entity_poly.entity_id
_entity_poly.type
_entity_poly.pdbx_seq_one_letter_code
_entity_poly.pdbx_strand_id
1 'polypeptide(L)'
;MPVFTGCLLVPLPNIEVRHRYLKYHDLHHLVTGYSVGRIGEGEVSAWELGTGSAFVSPTLGLMNLIALSTGLVLRPRRMWQAFLRGTRSRNLYPAVVRAEVDAGRWHDLAELRTYCLEVKRTRPGLLLRAAEFGGYCVLAMCIHVAIAGPAVVARFFTDILMGYSVFQAVKPKKRTDLY
;
A
#
# COMPACT_ATOMS: atom_id res chain seq x y z
N MET A 1 -0.06 -1.82 -28.90
CA MET A 1 0.82 -1.14 -27.93
C MET A 1 0.12 -1.10 -26.58
N PRO A 2 0.71 -1.57 -25.48
CA PRO A 2 0.07 -1.48 -24.16
C PRO A 2 -0.14 0.00 -23.80
N VAL A 3 -1.39 0.38 -23.52
CA VAL A 3 -1.76 1.73 -23.10
C VAL A 3 -1.85 1.75 -21.58
N PHE A 4 -0.92 2.45 -20.95
CA PHE A 4 -0.94 2.71 -19.52
C PHE A 4 -1.67 4.04 -19.28
N THR A 5 -2.77 4.02 -18.53
CA THR A 5 -3.32 5.23 -17.92
C THR A 5 -2.32 5.72 -16.88
N GLY A 6 -1.68 6.86 -17.13
CA GLY A 6 -0.77 7.50 -16.20
C GLY A 6 -1.41 7.68 -14.81
N CYS A 7 -0.59 7.60 -13.77
CA CYS A 7 -1.01 7.71 -12.38
C CYS A 7 -1.87 8.96 -12.18
N LEU A 8 -3.02 8.81 -11.52
CA LEU A 8 -3.75 9.92 -10.95
C LEU A 8 -2.77 10.74 -10.08
N LEU A 9 -2.32 11.89 -10.56
CA LEU A 9 -1.47 12.81 -9.79
C LEU A 9 -2.35 13.52 -8.77
N VAL A 10 -2.57 12.88 -7.63
CA VAL A 10 -3.20 13.51 -6.49
C VAL A 10 -2.09 14.30 -5.77
N PRO A 11 -2.16 15.65 -5.71
CA PRO A 11 -1.25 16.42 -4.88
C PRO A 11 -1.52 16.05 -3.43
N LEU A 12 -0.73 15.12 -2.90
CA LEU A 12 -0.75 14.83 -1.48
C LEU A 12 -0.08 16.00 -0.77
N PRO A 13 -0.64 16.49 0.35
CA PRO A 13 0.02 17.51 1.15
C PRO A 13 1.47 17.07 1.42
N ASN A 14 2.40 18.01 1.49
CA ASN A 14 3.78 17.72 1.88
C ASN A 14 3.81 17.39 3.39
N ILE A 15 3.33 16.20 3.72
CA ILE A 15 3.30 15.71 5.09
C ILE A 15 4.73 15.32 5.42
N GLU A 16 5.32 15.97 6.42
CA GLU A 16 6.70 15.73 6.90
C GLU A 16 6.98 14.23 7.14
N VAL A 17 5.96 13.49 7.57
CA VAL A 17 5.95 12.03 7.74
C VAL A 17 6.32 11.31 6.44
N ARG A 18 5.75 11.71 5.30
CA ARG A 18 6.06 11.11 4.00
C ARG A 18 7.52 11.33 3.65
N HIS A 19 8.02 12.56 3.77
CA HIS A 19 9.43 12.88 3.51
C HIS A 19 10.38 12.04 4.39
N ARG A 20 10.03 11.86 5.67
CA ARG A 20 10.81 11.09 6.64
C ARG A 20 10.87 9.59 6.32
N TYR A 21 9.78 9.00 5.86
CA TYR A 21 9.65 7.54 5.71
C TYR A 21 9.78 7.02 4.27
N LEU A 22 9.69 7.89 3.26
CA LEU A 22 9.70 7.50 1.85
C LEU A 22 10.94 6.67 1.47
N LYS A 23 12.15 7.13 1.85
CA LYS A 23 13.39 6.39 1.63
C LYS A 23 13.32 4.95 2.15
N TYR A 24 12.76 4.77 3.34
CA TYR A 24 12.70 3.47 4.03
C TYR A 24 11.63 2.56 3.43
N HIS A 25 10.51 3.14 2.99
CA HIS A 25 9.48 2.45 2.24
C HIS A 25 10.03 1.89 0.91
N ASP A 26 10.76 2.70 0.15
CA ASP A 26 11.41 2.25 -1.09
C ASP A 26 12.44 1.13 -0.82
N LEU A 27 13.18 1.21 0.29
CA LEU A 27 14.06 0.12 0.74
C LEU A 27 13.26 -1.16 1.07
N HIS A 28 12.05 -1.06 1.61
CA HIS A 28 11.21 -2.23 1.85
C HIS A 28 10.82 -2.94 0.55
N HIS A 29 10.63 -2.22 -0.57
CA HIS A 29 10.45 -2.87 -1.88
C HIS A 29 11.66 -3.72 -2.25
N LEU A 30 12.88 -3.20 -2.09
CA LEU A 30 14.11 -3.93 -2.39
C LEU A 30 14.31 -5.14 -1.48
N VAL A 31 14.06 -4.96 -0.18
CA VAL A 31 14.18 -6.02 0.83
C VAL A 31 13.17 -7.13 0.55
N THR A 32 11.90 -6.80 0.37
CA THR A 32 10.82 -7.79 0.22
C THR A 32 10.76 -8.41 -1.17
N GLY A 33 11.22 -7.70 -2.20
CA GLY A 33 11.12 -8.08 -3.62
C GLY A 33 9.75 -7.75 -4.24
N TYR A 34 8.87 -7.03 -3.55
CA TYR A 34 7.58 -6.62 -4.11
C TYR A 34 7.76 -5.44 -5.07
N SER A 35 7.06 -5.47 -6.20
CA SER A 35 7.15 -4.43 -7.23
C SER A 35 6.56 -3.08 -6.79
N VAL A 36 6.96 -1.98 -7.42
CA VAL A 36 6.34 -0.63 -7.25
C VAL A 36 5.02 -0.45 -8.01
N GLY A 37 4.45 -1.53 -8.55
CA GLY A 37 3.13 -1.50 -9.19
C GLY A 37 2.01 -1.59 -8.16
N ARG A 38 0.77 -1.24 -8.54
CA ARG A 38 -0.41 -1.22 -7.65
C ARG A 38 -0.57 -2.43 -6.73
N ILE A 39 -0.27 -3.64 -7.23
CA ILE A 39 -0.34 -4.86 -6.41
C ILE A 39 0.82 -4.91 -5.41
N GLY A 40 2.04 -4.61 -5.84
CA GLY A 40 3.21 -4.69 -4.96
C GLY A 40 3.28 -3.55 -3.93
N GLU A 41 2.73 -2.37 -4.24
CA GLU A 41 2.44 -1.32 -3.25
C GLU A 41 1.54 -1.87 -2.13
N GLY A 42 0.45 -2.55 -2.51
CA GLY A 42 -0.42 -3.23 -1.56
C GLY A 42 0.30 -4.32 -0.75
N GLU A 43 1.20 -5.09 -1.37
CA GLU A 43 1.99 -6.12 -0.68
C GLU A 43 2.98 -5.51 0.32
N VAL A 44 3.70 -4.45 -0.05
CA VAL A 44 4.59 -3.74 0.89
C VAL A 44 3.79 -3.16 2.03
N SER A 45 2.69 -2.47 1.77
CA SER A 45 1.86 -1.92 2.84
C SER A 45 1.27 -2.98 3.76
N ALA A 46 0.84 -4.13 3.22
CA ALA A 46 0.39 -5.26 4.02
C ALA A 46 1.52 -5.83 4.90
N TRP A 47 2.72 -5.99 4.33
CA TRP A 47 3.90 -6.45 5.06
C TRP A 47 4.30 -5.46 6.16
N GLU A 48 4.30 -4.16 5.88
CA GLU A 48 4.61 -3.11 6.84
C GLU A 48 3.61 -3.06 8.00
N LEU A 49 2.31 -3.18 7.72
CA LEU A 49 1.29 -3.34 8.77
C LEU A 49 1.56 -4.57 9.63
N GLY A 50 1.92 -5.70 9.00
CA GLY A 50 2.31 -6.93 9.70
C GLY A 50 3.55 -6.78 10.58
N THR A 51 4.51 -5.93 10.19
CA THR A 51 5.67 -5.61 11.04
C THR A 51 5.33 -4.69 12.23
N GLY A 52 4.14 -4.08 12.23
CA GLY A 52 3.68 -3.13 13.25
C GLY A 52 3.98 -1.67 12.92
N SER A 53 4.07 -1.27 11.64
CA SER A 53 4.40 0.11 11.26
C SER A 53 3.45 1.17 11.83
N ALA A 54 2.17 0.83 12.05
CA ALA A 54 1.18 1.72 12.64
C ALA A 54 1.53 2.18 14.07
N PHE A 55 2.28 1.37 14.83
CA PHE A 55 2.76 1.74 16.17
C PHE A 55 3.94 2.71 16.15
N VAL A 56 4.67 2.78 15.03
CA VAL A 56 5.76 3.76 14.84
C VAL A 56 5.18 5.13 14.49
N SER A 57 4.15 5.16 13.64
CA SER A 57 3.43 6.39 13.30
C SER A 57 2.00 6.05 12.84
N PRO A 58 0.95 6.61 13.46
CA PRO A 58 -0.42 6.41 13.02
C PRO A 58 -0.67 6.86 11.57
N THR A 59 -0.04 7.96 11.15
CA THR A 59 -0.13 8.49 9.78
C THR A 59 0.43 7.51 8.75
N LEU A 60 1.54 6.84 9.08
CA LEU A 60 2.12 5.80 8.23
C LEU A 60 1.20 4.58 8.14
N GLY A 61 0.57 4.20 9.26
CA GLY A 61 -0.48 3.18 9.28
C GLY A 61 -1.63 3.54 8.34
N LEU A 62 -2.10 4.78 8.37
CA LEU A 62 -3.16 5.27 7.47
C LEU A 62 -2.76 5.18 5.99
N MET A 63 -1.54 5.61 5.65
CA MET A 63 -1.03 5.51 4.27
C MET A 63 -0.99 4.05 3.80
N ASN A 64 -0.54 3.13 4.65
CA ASN A 64 -0.53 1.71 4.34
C ASN A 64 -1.93 1.13 4.17
N LEU A 65 -2.92 1.60 4.93
CA LEU A 65 -4.31 1.16 4.76
C LEU A 65 -4.90 1.61 3.40
N ILE A 66 -4.55 2.80 2.93
CA ILE A 66 -4.95 3.29 1.60
C ILE A 66 -4.37 2.39 0.50
N ALA A 67 -3.06 2.12 0.54
CA ALA A 67 -2.41 1.25 -0.44
C ALA A 67 -2.91 -0.21 -0.35
N LEU A 68 -3.11 -0.73 0.87
CA LEU A 68 -3.69 -2.05 1.12
C LEU A 68 -5.07 -2.19 0.46
N SER A 69 -5.94 -1.18 0.56
CA SER A 69 -7.29 -1.23 -0.03
C SER A 69 -7.26 -1.52 -1.54
N THR A 70 -6.30 -0.92 -2.25
CA THR A 70 -6.12 -1.15 -3.70
C THR A 70 -5.64 -2.57 -3.97
N GLY A 71 -4.70 -3.07 -3.17
CA GLY A 71 -4.20 -4.44 -3.27
C GLY A 71 -5.24 -5.50 -2.92
N LEU A 72 -6.13 -5.23 -1.96
CA LEU A 72 -7.19 -6.14 -1.52
C LEU A 72 -8.23 -6.39 -2.62
N VAL A 73 -8.63 -5.35 -3.36
CA VAL A 73 -9.58 -5.50 -4.48
C VAL A 73 -8.98 -6.33 -5.61
N LEU A 74 -7.68 -6.20 -5.86
CA LEU A 74 -7.01 -6.86 -6.98
C LEU A 74 -6.52 -8.28 -6.66
N ARG A 75 -5.85 -8.48 -5.52
CA ARG A 75 -5.15 -9.74 -5.17
C ARG A 75 -5.13 -9.97 -3.63
N PRO A 76 -6.29 -10.25 -3.00
CA PRO A 76 -6.40 -10.32 -1.53
C PRO A 76 -5.52 -11.42 -0.91
N ARG A 77 -5.38 -12.57 -1.59
CA ARG A 77 -4.50 -13.66 -1.13
C ARG A 77 -3.03 -13.22 -1.00
N ARG A 78 -2.54 -12.37 -1.90
CA ARG A 78 -1.17 -11.85 -1.85
C ARG A 78 -0.98 -10.88 -0.69
N MET A 79 -1.99 -10.05 -0.40
CA MET A 79 -1.98 -9.14 0.75
C MET A 79 -1.87 -9.91 2.07
N TRP A 80 -2.67 -10.97 2.22
CA TRP A 80 -2.60 -11.83 3.40
C TRP A 80 -1.23 -12.50 3.57
N GLN A 81 -0.67 -13.05 2.49
CA GLN A 81 0.67 -13.66 2.52
C GLN A 81 1.74 -12.64 2.91
N ALA A 82 1.68 -11.43 2.34
CA ALA A 82 2.61 -10.36 2.64
C ALA A 82 2.49 -9.89 4.10
N PHE A 83 1.27 -9.75 4.61
CA PHE A 83 1.01 -9.46 6.02
C PHE A 83 1.61 -10.52 6.94
N LEU A 84 1.33 -11.80 6.70
CA LEU A 84 1.90 -12.90 7.48
C LEU A 84 3.43 -12.90 7.46
N ARG A 85 4.04 -12.63 6.30
CA ARG A 85 5.50 -12.46 6.20
C ARG A 85 5.98 -11.27 7.03
N GLY A 86 5.22 -10.17 7.05
CA GLY A 86 5.46 -8.99 7.89
C GLY A 86 5.44 -9.31 9.38
N THR A 87 4.50 -10.13 9.85
CA THR A 87 4.42 -10.53 11.27
C THR A 87 5.67 -11.26 11.76
N ARG A 88 6.42 -11.88 10.84
CA ARG A 88 7.69 -12.57 11.12
C ARG A 88 8.92 -11.70 10.88
N SER A 89 8.73 -10.50 10.35
CA SER A 89 9.78 -9.59 9.91
C SER A 89 9.93 -8.37 10.83
N ARG A 90 10.95 -7.57 10.58
CA ARG A 90 11.21 -6.23 11.13
C ARG A 90 11.17 -5.22 9.99
N ASN A 91 10.77 -3.98 10.29
CA ASN A 91 10.83 -2.86 9.35
C ASN A 91 11.95 -1.89 9.74
N LEU A 92 12.27 -0.97 8.84
CA LEU A 92 13.31 0.04 9.00
C LEU A 92 12.80 1.35 9.61
N TYR A 93 11.55 1.39 10.09
CA TYR A 93 10.94 2.63 10.57
C TYR A 93 11.37 3.12 11.95
N PRO A 94 11.81 2.30 12.94
CA PRO A 94 12.27 2.81 14.22
C PRO A 94 13.45 3.79 14.08
N ALA A 95 13.47 4.85 14.89
CA ALA A 95 14.47 5.92 14.77
C ALA A 95 15.93 5.44 14.83
N VAL A 96 16.22 4.48 15.73
CA VAL A 96 17.55 3.88 15.87
C VAL A 96 17.95 3.14 14.58
N VAL A 97 17.04 2.33 14.02
CA VAL A 97 17.30 1.56 12.79
C VAL A 97 17.49 2.50 11.61
N ARG A 98 16.70 3.57 11.52
CA ARG A 98 16.86 4.62 10.50
C ARG A 98 18.25 5.25 10.54
N ALA A 99 18.72 5.64 11.73
CA ALA A 99 20.06 6.18 11.90
C ALA A 99 21.16 5.18 11.49
N GLU A 100 20.99 3.89 11.78
CA GLU A 100 21.92 2.84 11.34
C GLU A 100 21.93 2.66 9.81
N VAL A 101 20.77 2.74 9.16
CA VAL A 101 20.66 2.70 7.69
C VAL A 101 21.38 3.92 7.09
N ASP A 102 21.15 5.11 7.65
CA ASP A 102 21.78 6.35 7.19
C ASP A 102 23.30 6.38 7.43
N ALA A 103 23.78 5.70 8.48
CA ALA A 103 25.20 5.52 8.78
C ALA A 103 25.87 4.41 7.95
N GLY A 104 25.13 3.72 7.07
CA GLY A 104 25.69 2.67 6.20
C GLY A 104 26.05 1.38 6.94
N ARG A 105 25.33 1.03 8.02
CA ARG A 105 25.57 -0.19 8.81
C ARG A 105 25.58 -1.48 7.98
N TRP A 106 24.74 -1.54 6.95
CA TRP A 106 24.63 -2.69 6.04
C TRP A 106 25.29 -2.35 4.70
N HIS A 107 26.20 -3.20 4.26
CA HIS A 107 27.03 -2.95 3.06
C HIS A 107 26.32 -3.38 1.77
N ASP A 108 25.41 -4.34 1.88
CA ASP A 108 24.65 -4.85 0.75
C ASP A 108 23.19 -5.19 1.10
N LEU A 109 22.42 -5.53 0.06
CA LEU A 109 21.01 -5.88 0.19
C LEU A 109 20.81 -7.25 0.87
N ALA A 110 21.78 -8.16 0.80
CA ALA A 110 21.66 -9.50 1.39
C ALA A 110 21.75 -9.43 2.91
N GLU A 111 22.66 -8.62 3.45
CA GLU A 111 22.77 -8.35 4.88
C GLU A 111 21.48 -7.67 5.41
N LEU A 112 20.99 -6.65 4.70
CA LEU A 112 19.76 -5.95 5.07
C LEU A 112 18.54 -6.88 5.05
N ARG A 113 18.43 -7.76 4.04
CA ARG A 113 17.39 -8.79 3.97
C ARG A 113 17.45 -9.75 5.15
N THR A 114 18.65 -10.18 5.53
CA THR A 114 18.86 -11.08 6.67
C THR A 114 18.45 -10.42 8.00
N TYR A 115 18.66 -9.11 8.13
CA TYR A 115 18.23 -8.35 9.29
C TYR A 115 16.70 -8.17 9.38
N CYS A 116 16.06 -7.94 8.23
CA CYS A 116 14.64 -7.60 8.18
C CYS A 116 13.70 -8.82 8.11
N LEU A 117 13.99 -9.79 7.25
CA LEU A 117 12.99 -10.78 6.82
C LEU A 117 12.97 -12.02 7.71
N GLU A 118 11.78 -12.38 8.17
CA GLU A 118 11.48 -13.67 8.84
C GLU A 118 12.36 -14.00 10.06
N VAL A 119 12.92 -12.98 10.69
CA VAL A 119 13.80 -13.09 11.86
C VAL A 119 13.09 -13.53 13.14
N LYS A 120 11.76 -13.37 13.23
CA LYS A 120 10.96 -13.80 14.38
C LYS A 120 10.60 -15.28 14.22
N ARG A 121 11.22 -16.13 15.04
CA ARG A 121 11.03 -17.60 15.01
C ARG A 121 9.68 -18.05 15.58
N THR A 122 9.05 -17.26 16.43
CA THR A 122 7.75 -17.59 17.01
C THR A 122 6.66 -17.38 15.97
N ARG A 123 5.86 -18.43 15.73
CA ARG A 123 4.67 -18.31 14.89
C ARG A 123 3.57 -17.66 15.73
N PRO A 124 3.13 -16.43 15.42
CA PRO A 124 2.02 -15.83 16.15
C PRO A 124 0.74 -16.66 15.92
N GLY A 125 -0.17 -16.66 16.90
CA GLY A 125 -1.44 -17.38 16.79
C GLY A 125 -2.20 -16.96 15.53
N LEU A 126 -2.49 -17.93 14.66
CA LEU A 126 -3.06 -17.68 13.33
C LEU A 126 -4.38 -16.89 13.41
N LEU A 127 -5.24 -17.25 14.37
CA LEU A 127 -6.53 -16.60 14.58
C LEU A 127 -6.38 -15.13 14.96
N LEU A 128 -5.44 -14.81 15.85
CA LEU A 128 -5.18 -13.42 16.26
C LEU A 128 -4.69 -12.59 15.08
N ARG A 129 -3.77 -13.13 14.28
CA ARG A 129 -3.26 -12.43 13.08
C ARG A 129 -4.32 -12.30 12.00
N ALA A 130 -5.21 -13.29 11.86
CA ALA A 130 -6.34 -13.21 10.95
C ALA A 130 -7.35 -12.14 11.40
N ALA A 131 -7.62 -12.03 12.70
CA ALA A 131 -8.50 -10.99 13.25
C ALA A 131 -7.89 -9.59 13.06
N GLU A 132 -6.60 -9.42 13.35
CA GLU A 132 -5.85 -8.17 13.13
C GLU A 132 -5.89 -7.75 11.66
N PHE A 133 -5.55 -8.68 10.75
CA PHE A 133 -5.61 -8.42 9.31
C PHE A 133 -7.03 -8.12 8.83
N GLY A 134 -8.02 -8.84 9.36
CA GLY A 134 -9.44 -8.57 9.10
C GLY A 134 -9.83 -7.15 9.48
N GLY A 135 -9.40 -6.69 10.66
CA GLY A 135 -9.57 -5.30 11.11
C GLY A 135 -8.92 -4.29 10.14
N TYR A 136 -7.69 -4.55 9.70
CA TYR A 136 -7.04 -3.72 8.68
C TYR A 136 -7.78 -3.73 7.35
N CYS A 137 -8.32 -4.88 6.90
CA CYS A 137 -9.10 -4.96 5.67
C CYS A 137 -10.37 -4.12 5.75
N VAL A 138 -11.12 -4.23 6.86
CA VAL A 138 -12.34 -3.45 7.08
C VAL A 138 -12.01 -1.96 7.07
N LEU A 139 -11.01 -1.53 7.85
CA LEU A 139 -10.62 -0.13 7.93
C LEU A 139 -10.13 0.42 6.58
N ALA A 140 -9.29 -0.36 5.87
CA ALA A 140 -8.81 -0.01 4.53
C ALA A 140 -9.97 0.17 3.54
N MET A 141 -10.98 -0.70 3.58
CA MET A 141 -12.14 -0.58 2.70
C MET A 141 -13.06 0.59 3.08
N CYS A 142 -13.24 0.87 4.37
CA CYS A 142 -13.96 2.06 4.83
C CYS A 142 -13.29 3.34 4.31
N ILE A 143 -11.96 3.44 4.43
CA ILE A 143 -11.18 4.57 3.90
C ILE A 143 -11.33 4.66 2.38
N HIS A 144 -11.22 3.53 1.68
CA HIS A 144 -11.37 3.49 0.22
C HIS A 144 -12.75 4.00 -0.22
N VAL A 145 -13.82 3.54 0.43
CA VAL A 145 -15.19 4.00 0.13
C VAL A 145 -15.36 5.47 0.48
N ALA A 146 -14.81 5.95 1.60
CA ALA A 146 -14.90 7.35 1.99
C ALA A 146 -14.17 8.29 1.01
N ILE A 147 -13.04 7.86 0.42
CA ILE A 147 -12.26 8.67 -0.52
C ILE A 147 -12.76 8.51 -1.96
N ALA A 148 -12.92 7.28 -2.44
CA ALA A 148 -13.30 6.98 -3.81
C ALA A 148 -14.82 7.13 -4.04
N GLY A 149 -15.64 6.89 -3.02
CA GLY A 149 -17.10 6.96 -3.11
C GLY A 149 -17.60 8.33 -3.59
N PRO A 150 -17.21 9.45 -2.95
CA PRO A 150 -17.59 10.78 -3.42
C PRO A 150 -17.16 11.06 -4.86
N ALA A 151 -15.95 10.62 -5.26
CA ALA A 151 -15.45 10.81 -6.62
C ALA A 151 -16.26 10.01 -7.66
N VAL A 152 -16.61 8.75 -7.35
CA VAL A 152 -17.44 7.91 -8.21
C VAL A 152 -18.86 8.45 -8.29
N VAL A 153 -19.44 8.86 -7.16
CA VAL A 153 -20.78 9.45 -7.08
C VAL A 153 -20.85 10.76 -7.86
N ALA A 154 -19.91 11.68 -7.65
CA ALA A 154 -19.86 12.95 -8.38
C ALA A 154 -19.74 12.73 -9.90
N ARG A 155 -18.87 11.80 -10.31
CA ARG A 155 -18.75 11.40 -11.73
C ARG A 155 -20.05 10.83 -12.27
N PHE A 156 -20.71 9.92 -11.55
CA PHE A 156 -21.96 9.32 -11.98
C PHE A 156 -23.09 10.35 -12.13
N PHE A 157 -23.22 11.29 -11.18
CA PHE A 157 -24.17 12.40 -11.28
C PHE A 157 -23.85 13.32 -12.47
N THR A 158 -22.58 13.62 -12.70
CA THR A 158 -22.15 14.47 -13.82
C THR A 158 -22.42 13.79 -15.16
N ASP A 159 -22.16 12.48 -15.27
CA ASP A 159 -22.41 11.69 -16.47
C ASP A 159 -23.93 11.59 -16.78
N ILE A 160 -24.79 11.43 -15.75
CA ILE A 160 -26.25 11.45 -15.91
C ILE A 160 -26.74 12.86 -16.30
N LEU A 161 -26.23 13.92 -15.66
CA LEU A 161 -26.61 15.31 -15.96
C LEU A 161 -26.21 15.71 -17.39
N MET A 162 -25.11 15.14 -17.91
CA MET A 162 -24.68 15.30 -19.31
C MET A 162 -25.41 14.36 -20.29
N GLY A 163 -26.41 13.60 -19.85
CA GLY A 163 -27.27 12.79 -20.72
C GLY A 163 -26.68 11.45 -21.17
N TYR A 164 -25.60 10.96 -20.54
CA TYR A 164 -25.05 9.63 -20.84
C TYR A 164 -25.89 8.52 -20.19
N SER A 165 -26.14 7.42 -20.91
CA SER A 165 -26.78 6.24 -20.29
C SER A 165 -25.84 5.56 -19.28
N VAL A 166 -26.39 4.83 -18.29
CA VAL A 166 -25.61 4.10 -17.28
C VAL A 166 -24.52 3.20 -17.92
N PHE A 167 -24.82 2.61 -19.09
CA PHE A 167 -23.87 1.81 -19.86
C PHE A 167 -22.77 2.64 -20.56
N GLN A 168 -23.02 3.91 -20.89
CA GLN A 168 -22.02 4.82 -21.46
C GLN A 168 -21.13 5.44 -20.38
N ALA A 169 -21.66 5.71 -19.18
CA ALA A 169 -20.89 6.24 -18.05
C ALA A 169 -19.84 5.24 -17.52
N VAL A 170 -20.16 3.94 -17.55
CA VAL A 170 -19.27 2.85 -17.12
C VAL A 170 -18.34 2.37 -18.24
N LYS A 171 -18.68 2.59 -19.52
CA LYS A 171 -17.80 2.28 -20.64
C LYS A 171 -16.63 3.25 -20.69
N PRO A 172 -15.37 2.77 -20.76
CA PRO A 172 -14.24 3.66 -21.01
C PRO A 172 -14.42 4.35 -22.36
N LYS A 173 -14.42 5.69 -22.37
CA LYS A 173 -14.51 6.48 -23.61
C LYS A 173 -13.35 6.10 -24.55
N LYS A 174 -13.71 5.58 -25.71
CA LYS A 174 -12.75 5.32 -26.80
C LYS A 174 -12.38 6.67 -27.42
N ARG A 175 -11.11 7.06 -27.33
CA ARG A 175 -10.60 8.28 -27.95
C ARG A 175 -10.61 8.16 -29.47
N THR A 176 -11.11 9.18 -30.15
CA THR A 176 -11.21 9.29 -31.62
C THR A 176 -10.38 10.44 -32.19
N ASP A 177 -9.66 11.17 -31.33
CA ASP A 177 -8.78 12.32 -31.60
C ASP A 177 -7.39 11.93 -32.14
N LEU A 178 -7.24 10.69 -32.63
CA LEU A 178 -6.02 10.19 -33.26
C LEU A 178 -6.35 9.48 -34.57
N TYR A 179 -6.78 10.26 -35.55
CA TYR A 179 -6.51 10.04 -36.97
C TYR A 179 -5.75 11.25 -37.49
#